data_AF-A0A7W5FS26-F1
#
_entry.id   AF-A0A7W5FS26-F1
#
_cell.length_a   1.000
_cell.length_b   1.000
_cell.length_c   1.000
_cell.angle_alpha   90.00
_cell.angle_beta   90.00
_cell.angle_gamma   90.00
#
_symmetry.space_group_name_H-M   'P 1'
#
loop_
_entity.id
_entity.type
_entity.pdbx_description
1 polymer ?
#
loop_
_entity_poly.entity_id
_entity_poly.type
_entity_poly.pdbx_seq_one_letter_code
_entity_poly.pdbx_strand_id
1 'polypeptide(L)'
;MGWKDALGYLRAGAAKRGVGEEQREDGDLPLGARIGSLVNVQQSPLIRASAAGSLLALPDEGGPRIVAISQLKLNLSGKLYRYYLAKGDDDAQERFLQLYQNEQGEVAEVLYCTQLARVIPETEEDQDAYTGSQGYGLGDPSYTLWREQLAEQGYAASVLDAAFGANEGAEYQRDVGSGDFVPPFTGTETRIDDAGGMQGLRQELYFMPYARSLNDGGKEYLLITTEILQSVNGAGKRGIHVDFVVGIPVEQERLVIQ
;
A
#
# COMPACT_ATOMS: atom_id res chain seq x y z
N MET A 1 45.33 -13.18 31.34
CA MET A 1 44.49 -12.00 31.03
C MET A 1 43.50 -11.81 32.16
N GLY A 2 43.62 -10.71 32.90
CA GLY A 2 42.91 -10.52 34.16
C GLY A 2 41.52 -9.93 33.95
N TRP A 3 40.58 -10.26 34.83
CA TRP A 3 39.20 -9.74 34.84
C TRP A 3 39.09 -8.19 34.78
N LYS A 4 40.15 -7.46 35.15
CA LYS A 4 40.22 -6.00 35.02
C LYS A 4 40.43 -5.52 33.58
N ASP A 5 41.06 -6.32 32.72
CA ASP A 5 41.28 -5.98 31.31
C ASP A 5 39.99 -6.13 30.49
N ALA A 6 39.12 -7.07 30.87
CA ALA A 6 37.81 -7.27 30.23
C ALA A 6 36.85 -6.09 30.47
N LEU A 7 36.84 -5.52 31.69
CA LEU A 7 36.04 -4.34 32.02
C LEU A 7 36.59 -3.06 31.37
N GLY A 8 37.91 -2.97 31.19
CA GLY A 8 38.56 -1.91 30.42
C GLY A 8 38.19 -1.96 28.94
N TYR A 9 38.17 -3.16 28.34
CA TYR A 9 37.74 -3.36 26.95
C TYR A 9 36.25 -3.06 26.73
N LEU A 10 35.39 -3.43 27.70
CA LEU A 10 33.96 -3.11 27.65
C LEU A 10 33.69 -1.61 27.79
N ARG A 11 34.41 -0.90 28.65
CA ARG A 11 34.27 0.56 28.80
C ARG A 11 34.90 1.34 27.64
N ALA A 12 36.04 0.89 27.09
CA ALA A 12 36.65 1.50 25.92
C ALA A 12 35.85 1.20 24.63
N GLY A 13 35.20 0.04 24.54
CA GLY A 13 34.24 -0.30 23.49
C GLY A 13 32.93 0.49 23.61
N ALA A 14 32.45 0.75 24.82
CA ALA A 14 31.29 1.60 25.09
C ALA A 14 31.60 3.10 24.88
N ALA A 15 32.83 3.55 25.10
CA ALA A 15 33.22 4.95 24.87
C ALA A 15 33.58 5.25 23.40
N LYS A 16 33.95 4.24 22.60
CA LYS A 16 34.11 4.36 21.13
C LYS A 16 32.81 4.26 20.36
N ARG A 17 31.75 3.73 20.97
CA ARG A 17 30.36 3.99 20.57
C ARG A 17 29.90 5.26 21.30
N GLY A 18 30.36 6.42 20.84
CA GLY A 18 29.67 7.66 21.17
C GLY A 18 28.19 7.42 20.91
N VAL A 19 27.34 7.70 21.91
CA VAL A 19 25.87 7.53 21.95
C VAL A 19 25.32 7.37 20.54
N GLY A 20 25.37 6.13 20.05
CA GLY A 20 25.13 5.85 18.64
C GLY A 20 23.65 5.90 18.47
N GLU A 21 23.16 6.80 17.61
CA GLU A 21 21.81 6.65 17.07
C GLU A 21 21.63 5.17 16.72
N GLU A 22 20.59 4.55 17.28
CA GLU A 22 20.20 3.19 16.88
C GLU A 22 20.16 3.18 15.34
N GLN A 23 20.81 2.20 14.73
CA GLN A 23 20.87 2.12 13.27
C GLN A 23 19.45 1.93 12.75
N ARG A 24 18.90 2.99 12.16
CA ARG A 24 17.54 3.02 11.63
C ARG A 24 17.54 2.55 10.19
N GLU A 25 16.65 1.63 9.88
CA GLU A 25 16.41 1.11 8.53
C GLU A 25 15.31 1.90 7.79
N ASP A 26 14.63 2.82 8.48
CA ASP A 26 13.65 3.76 7.90
C ASP A 26 14.24 5.15 7.58
N GLY A 27 15.56 5.20 7.33
CA GLY A 27 16.27 6.42 6.92
C GLY A 27 16.13 6.76 5.43
N ASP A 28 16.33 8.03 5.08
CA ASP A 28 16.45 8.55 3.71
C ASP A 28 15.28 8.22 2.76
N LEU A 29 14.08 8.09 3.31
CA LEU A 29 12.85 7.88 2.55
C LEU A 29 12.31 9.19 1.96
N PRO A 30 11.61 9.12 0.81
CA PRO A 30 10.93 10.27 0.24
C PRO A 30 10.08 11.05 1.24
N LEU A 31 10.04 12.37 1.07
CA LEU A 31 9.32 13.30 1.95
C LEU A 31 9.78 13.28 3.42
N GLY A 32 10.95 12.68 3.72
CA GLY A 32 11.45 12.57 5.08
C GLY A 32 10.65 11.60 5.96
N ALA A 33 9.87 10.70 5.35
CA ALA A 33 9.03 9.75 6.06
C ALA A 33 9.84 8.82 6.96
N ARG A 34 9.31 8.54 8.16
CA ARG A 34 9.85 7.58 9.11
C ARG A 34 8.71 6.89 9.85
N ILE A 35 8.96 5.70 10.38
CA ILE A 35 8.01 5.05 11.29
C ILE A 35 7.87 5.93 12.53
N GLY A 36 6.62 6.23 12.88
CA GLY A 36 6.21 7.16 13.92
C GLY A 36 5.90 8.57 13.43
N SER A 37 6.27 8.94 12.19
CA SER A 37 6.00 10.27 11.64
C SER A 37 4.50 10.54 11.55
N LEU A 38 4.11 11.76 11.90
CA LEU A 38 2.74 12.26 11.78
C LEU A 38 2.45 12.64 10.33
N VAL A 39 1.33 12.17 9.80
CA VAL A 39 0.87 12.45 8.45
C VAL A 39 -0.33 13.39 8.49
N ASN A 40 -0.17 14.56 7.90
CA ASN A 40 -1.23 15.53 7.70
C ASN A 40 -1.53 15.66 6.20
N VAL A 41 -2.73 15.23 5.81
CA VAL A 41 -3.26 15.41 4.46
C VAL A 41 -4.37 16.45 4.54
N GLN A 42 -4.31 17.48 3.69
CA GLN A 42 -5.45 18.37 3.53
C GLN A 42 -6.63 17.55 2.98
N GLN A 43 -7.67 17.35 3.79
CA GLN A 43 -8.75 16.40 3.47
C GLN A 43 -9.69 16.86 2.34
N SER A 44 -9.62 18.12 1.90
CA SER A 44 -10.56 18.66 0.90
C SER A 44 -10.69 17.83 -0.38
N PRO A 45 -9.60 17.31 -1.01
CA PRO A 45 -9.73 16.41 -2.17
C PRO A 45 -10.41 15.08 -1.82
N LEU A 46 -10.11 14.51 -0.65
CA LEU A 46 -10.69 13.24 -0.20
C LEU A 46 -12.19 13.37 0.11
N ILE A 47 -12.57 14.48 0.75
CA ILE A 47 -13.99 14.80 1.04
C ILE A 47 -14.76 14.99 -0.26
N ARG A 48 -14.19 15.68 -1.25
CA ARG A 48 -14.83 15.83 -2.58
C ARG A 48 -15.01 14.48 -3.26
N ALA A 49 -13.96 13.65 -3.28
CA ALA A 49 -14.03 12.31 -3.87
C ALA A 49 -15.10 11.44 -3.18
N SER A 50 -15.15 11.44 -1.84
CA SER A 50 -16.16 10.72 -1.07
C SER A 50 -17.58 11.21 -1.41
N ALA A 51 -17.80 12.52 -1.46
CA ALA A 51 -19.08 13.11 -1.88
C ALA A 51 -19.45 12.81 -3.34
N ALA A 52 -18.46 12.54 -4.18
CA ALA A 52 -18.62 12.17 -5.59
C ALA A 52 -18.79 10.65 -5.82
N GLY A 53 -18.89 9.84 -4.76
CA GLY A 53 -19.13 8.40 -4.85
C GLY A 53 -17.87 7.52 -4.76
N SER A 54 -16.77 8.06 -4.25
CA SER A 54 -15.58 7.26 -3.93
C SER A 54 -15.85 6.30 -2.77
N LEU A 55 -15.24 5.11 -2.82
CA LEU A 55 -15.25 4.13 -1.74
C LEU A 55 -14.16 4.37 -0.68
N LEU A 56 -13.40 5.46 -0.83
CA LEU A 56 -12.32 5.81 0.07
C LEU A 56 -12.84 6.07 1.51
N ALA A 57 -12.18 5.48 2.50
CA ALA A 57 -12.37 5.87 3.89
C ALA A 57 -11.59 7.16 4.19
N LEU A 58 -12.26 8.16 4.79
CA LEU A 58 -11.59 9.38 5.19
C LEU A 58 -10.62 9.12 6.37
N PRO A 59 -9.49 9.85 6.45
CA PRO A 59 -8.58 9.74 7.57
C PRO A 59 -9.22 10.23 8.88
N ASP A 60 -8.89 9.56 9.98
CA ASP A 60 -9.37 9.91 11.33
C ASP A 60 -8.90 11.31 11.76
N GLU A 61 -9.66 11.94 12.65
CA GLU A 61 -9.29 13.24 13.23
C GLU A 61 -7.98 13.11 14.04
N GLY A 62 -6.99 13.96 13.75
CA GLY A 62 -5.73 14.03 14.50
C GLY A 62 -4.47 13.65 13.72
N GLY A 63 -4.61 13.17 12.48
CA GLY A 63 -3.48 12.80 11.62
C GLY A 63 -2.89 11.44 12.02
N PRO A 64 -2.99 10.41 11.18
CA PRO A 64 -2.42 9.12 11.51
C PRO A 64 -0.89 9.18 11.53
N ARG A 65 -0.28 8.22 12.22
CA ARG A 65 1.17 8.02 12.19
C ARG A 65 1.51 6.94 11.18
N ILE A 66 2.70 7.05 10.58
CA ILE A 66 3.27 5.95 9.80
C ILE A 66 3.63 4.83 10.79
N VAL A 67 3.02 3.66 10.61
CA VAL A 67 3.22 2.47 11.46
C VAL A 67 4.03 1.37 10.78
N ALA A 68 4.12 1.41 9.45
CA ALA A 68 5.02 0.57 8.68
C ALA A 68 5.37 1.23 7.36
N ILE A 69 6.48 0.83 6.78
CA ILE A 69 6.97 1.35 5.51
C ILE A 69 7.32 0.19 4.63
N SER A 70 6.93 0.29 3.37
CA SER A 70 7.25 -0.69 2.37
C SER A 70 7.91 -0.07 1.14
N GLN A 71 8.83 -0.83 0.57
CA GLN A 71 9.39 -0.57 -0.75
C GLN A 71 9.01 -1.71 -1.69
N LEU A 72 8.37 -1.36 -2.79
CA LEU A 72 8.01 -2.26 -3.87
C LEU A 72 9.03 -2.10 -4.99
N LYS A 73 9.70 -3.21 -5.32
CA LYS A 73 10.60 -3.30 -6.47
C LYS A 73 9.89 -4.05 -7.59
N LEU A 74 9.23 -3.27 -8.45
CA LEU A 74 8.50 -3.77 -9.61
C LEU A 74 9.39 -3.83 -10.85
N ASN A 75 8.94 -4.54 -11.88
CA ASN A 75 9.46 -4.48 -13.25
C ASN A 75 9.07 -3.17 -13.98
N LEU A 76 9.14 -2.05 -13.26
CA LEU A 76 8.87 -0.68 -13.72
C LEU A 76 10.11 0.17 -13.41
N SER A 77 10.34 1.23 -14.19
CA SER A 77 11.30 2.27 -13.83
C SER A 77 10.89 3.02 -12.56
N GLY A 78 11.88 3.51 -11.80
CA GLY A 78 11.63 4.23 -10.55
C GLY A 78 11.43 3.31 -9.34
N LYS A 79 10.79 3.84 -8.29
CA LYS A 79 10.54 3.14 -7.02
C LYS A 79 9.13 3.45 -6.53
N LEU A 80 8.47 2.44 -6.00
CA LEU A 80 7.16 2.57 -5.40
C LEU A 80 7.29 2.33 -3.89
N TYR A 81 6.70 3.22 -3.10
CA TYR A 81 6.70 3.14 -1.64
C TYR A 81 5.26 3.10 -1.12
N ARG A 82 5.02 2.35 -0.04
CA ARG A 82 3.78 2.43 0.74
C ARG A 82 4.11 2.86 2.17
N TYR A 83 3.52 3.95 2.62
CA TYR A 83 3.60 4.41 4.01
C TYR A 83 2.29 4.06 4.71
N TYR A 84 2.31 2.98 5.49
CA TYR A 84 1.12 2.45 6.15
C TYR A 84 0.75 3.32 7.34
N LEU A 85 -0.51 3.75 7.34
CA LEU A 85 -1.20 4.48 8.40
C LEU A 85 -2.01 3.52 9.27
N ALA A 86 -2.47 2.42 8.66
CA ALA A 86 -2.99 1.23 9.31
C ALA A 86 -2.53 0.00 8.51
N LYS A 87 -1.98 -1.00 9.19
CA LYS A 87 -1.42 -2.22 8.56
C LYS A 87 -2.47 -3.26 8.17
N GLY A 88 -3.72 -3.06 8.55
CA GLY A 88 -4.80 -4.04 8.34
C GLY A 88 -4.74 -5.25 9.27
N ASP A 89 -3.91 -5.19 10.31
CA ASP A 89 -3.90 -6.17 11.40
C ASP A 89 -5.09 -5.82 12.37
N ASP A 90 -5.71 -6.83 13.01
CA ASP A 90 -6.78 -6.68 14.02
C ASP A 90 -8.13 -6.10 13.52
N ASP A 91 -8.71 -6.69 12.47
CA ASP A 91 -10.03 -6.35 11.87
C ASP A 91 -10.15 -4.93 11.28
N ALA A 92 -9.06 -4.15 11.24
CA ALA A 92 -9.02 -2.84 10.58
C ALA A 92 -8.69 -2.98 9.09
N GLN A 93 -9.16 -2.05 8.27
CA GLN A 93 -8.75 -1.95 6.86
C GLN A 93 -7.35 -1.35 6.73
N GLU A 94 -6.56 -1.85 5.77
CA GLU A 94 -5.30 -1.21 5.42
C GLU A 94 -5.54 0.22 4.90
N ARG A 95 -4.71 1.15 5.38
CA ARG A 95 -4.68 2.53 4.91
C ARG A 95 -3.23 2.94 4.73
N PHE A 96 -2.89 3.48 3.58
CA PHE A 96 -1.51 3.88 3.30
C PHE A 96 -1.44 5.03 2.30
N LEU A 97 -0.32 5.76 2.32
CA LEU A 97 0.06 6.60 1.20
C LEU A 97 0.90 5.76 0.23
N GLN A 98 0.55 5.75 -1.06
CA GLN A 98 1.39 5.18 -2.10
C GLN A 98 2.13 6.29 -2.82
N LEU A 99 3.45 6.18 -2.93
CA LEU A 99 4.30 7.19 -3.54
C LEU A 99 5.10 6.57 -4.67
N TYR A 100 5.00 7.15 -5.85
CA TYR A 100 5.86 6.82 -6.98
C TYR A 100 6.99 7.84 -7.08
N GLN A 101 8.22 7.35 -6.98
CA GLN A 101 9.44 8.13 -7.21
C GLN A 101 10.00 7.76 -8.58
N ASN A 102 10.22 8.77 -9.44
CA ASN A 102 10.77 8.57 -10.78
C ASN A 102 12.28 8.22 -10.73
N GLU A 103 12.88 7.99 -11.90
CA GLU A 103 14.31 7.65 -12.02
C GLU A 103 15.25 8.77 -11.55
N GLN A 104 14.78 10.02 -11.52
CA GLN A 104 15.52 11.19 -11.05
C GLN A 104 15.47 11.33 -9.52
N GLY A 105 14.70 10.49 -8.82
CA GLY A 105 14.52 10.56 -7.37
C GLY A 105 13.45 11.55 -6.91
N GLU A 106 12.65 12.07 -7.83
CA GLU A 106 11.56 13.02 -7.53
C GLU A 106 10.26 12.25 -7.30
N VAL A 107 9.48 12.68 -6.30
CA VAL A 107 8.13 12.12 -6.09
C VAL A 107 7.23 12.68 -7.18
N ALA A 108 6.75 11.79 -8.05
CA ALA A 108 5.93 12.17 -9.21
C ALA A 108 4.43 12.01 -8.95
N GLU A 109 4.04 11.08 -8.07
CA GLU A 109 2.65 10.84 -7.73
C GLU A 109 2.51 10.38 -6.27
N VAL A 110 1.43 10.82 -5.63
CA VAL A 110 1.00 10.35 -4.32
C VAL A 110 -0.48 9.99 -4.38
N LEU A 111 -0.81 8.79 -3.91
CA LEU A 111 -2.18 8.33 -3.71
C LEU A 111 -2.44 8.15 -2.22
N TYR A 112 -3.61 8.58 -1.75
CA TYR A 112 -4.15 8.16 -0.46
C TYR A 112 -5.02 6.93 -0.68
N CYS A 113 -4.66 5.83 -0.05
CA CYS A 113 -5.20 4.51 -0.32
C CYS A 113 -5.95 3.90 0.87
N THR A 114 -7.05 3.21 0.59
CA THR A 114 -7.83 2.41 1.56
C THR A 114 -8.15 1.05 0.96
N GLN A 115 -7.89 -0.03 1.71
CA GLN A 115 -8.29 -1.37 1.33
C GLN A 115 -9.80 -1.55 1.43
N LEU A 116 -10.37 -2.09 0.36
CA LEU A 116 -11.78 -2.39 0.28
C LEU A 116 -12.11 -3.79 0.77
N ALA A 117 -11.38 -4.77 0.25
CA ALA A 117 -11.62 -6.18 0.48
C ALA A 117 -10.31 -6.95 0.31
N ARG A 118 -10.23 -8.10 0.98
CA ARG A 118 -9.22 -9.12 0.79
C ARG A 118 -9.89 -10.41 0.39
N VAL A 119 -9.39 -11.03 -0.67
CA VAL A 119 -9.84 -12.35 -1.13
C VAL A 119 -8.69 -13.33 -1.00
N ILE A 120 -8.99 -14.56 -0.60
CA ILE A 120 -8.03 -15.67 -0.60
C ILE A 120 -8.43 -16.57 -1.77
N PRO A 121 -7.65 -16.59 -2.87
CA PRO A 121 -7.92 -17.50 -3.98
C PRO A 121 -7.93 -18.96 -3.49
N GLU A 122 -9.00 -19.70 -3.78
CA GLU A 122 -9.17 -21.07 -3.30
C GLU A 122 -8.67 -22.11 -4.31
N THR A 123 -8.70 -21.77 -5.60
CA THR A 123 -8.31 -22.67 -6.69
C THR A 123 -7.11 -22.16 -7.47
N GLU A 124 -6.44 -23.05 -8.22
CA GLU A 124 -5.37 -22.65 -9.15
C GLU A 124 -5.90 -21.73 -10.26
N GLU A 125 -7.12 -21.94 -10.72
CA GLU A 125 -7.77 -21.09 -11.71
C GLU A 125 -7.99 -19.66 -11.18
N ASP A 126 -8.44 -19.51 -9.92
CA ASP A 126 -8.55 -18.19 -9.29
C ASP A 126 -7.19 -17.51 -9.18
N GLN A 127 -6.15 -18.26 -8.79
CA GLN A 127 -4.79 -17.73 -8.69
C GLN A 127 -4.26 -17.28 -10.06
N ASP A 128 -4.50 -18.07 -11.10
CA ASP A 128 -4.14 -17.72 -12.47
C ASP A 128 -4.86 -16.45 -12.94
N ALA A 129 -6.17 -16.33 -12.64
CA ALA A 129 -6.94 -15.13 -12.93
C ALA A 129 -6.40 -13.89 -12.20
N TYR A 130 -5.96 -14.03 -10.94
CA TYR A 130 -5.43 -12.91 -10.16
C TYR A 130 -3.92 -12.66 -10.37
N THR A 131 -3.21 -13.53 -11.07
CA THR A 131 -1.79 -13.30 -11.45
C THR A 131 -1.63 -12.94 -12.92
N GLY A 132 -2.67 -13.13 -13.74
CA GLY A 132 -2.62 -12.91 -15.18
C GLY A 132 -1.72 -13.92 -15.92
N SER A 133 -1.38 -15.05 -15.30
CA SER A 133 -0.41 -16.03 -15.79
C SER A 133 -0.82 -16.66 -17.13
N GLN A 134 -2.12 -16.77 -17.38
CA GLN A 134 -2.71 -17.37 -18.57
C GLN A 134 -3.14 -16.34 -19.64
N GLY A 135 -2.81 -15.06 -19.45
CA GLY A 135 -3.16 -14.01 -20.41
C GLY A 135 -4.62 -13.53 -20.35
N TYR A 136 -5.27 -13.72 -19.20
CA TYR A 136 -6.61 -13.20 -18.89
C TYR A 136 -6.70 -12.82 -17.40
N GLY A 137 -7.76 -12.11 -17.00
CA GLY A 137 -8.02 -11.74 -15.62
C GLY A 137 -7.30 -10.45 -15.22
N LEU A 138 -6.37 -10.51 -14.28
CA LEU A 138 -5.55 -9.38 -13.87
C LEU A 138 -4.70 -8.93 -15.06
N GLY A 139 -5.06 -7.80 -15.65
CA GLY A 139 -4.51 -7.35 -16.92
C GLY A 139 -5.52 -7.21 -18.04
N ASP A 140 -6.79 -7.59 -17.84
CA ASP A 140 -7.90 -7.35 -18.78
C ASP A 140 -8.24 -5.84 -18.89
N PRO A 141 -8.97 -5.40 -19.93
CA PRO A 141 -9.20 -3.97 -20.22
C PRO A 141 -10.03 -3.27 -19.15
N SER A 142 -10.93 -4.00 -18.51
CA SER A 142 -11.72 -3.50 -17.40
C SER A 142 -11.82 -4.51 -16.28
N TYR A 143 -12.13 -4.01 -15.10
CA TYR A 143 -12.47 -4.80 -13.92
C TYR A 143 -13.76 -4.23 -13.33
N THR A 144 -14.72 -5.11 -13.05
CA THR A 144 -15.96 -4.72 -12.36
C THR A 144 -15.85 -5.08 -10.89
N LEU A 145 -15.81 -4.06 -10.04
CA LEU A 145 -15.97 -4.25 -8.60
C LEU A 145 -17.47 -4.42 -8.31
N TRP A 146 -17.87 -5.53 -7.73
CA TRP A 146 -19.28 -5.81 -7.47
C TRP A 146 -19.74 -5.23 -6.14
N ARG A 147 -20.95 -4.68 -6.12
CA ARG A 147 -21.57 -4.11 -4.93
C ARG A 147 -21.78 -5.18 -3.85
N GLU A 148 -22.18 -6.38 -4.24
CA GLU A 148 -22.42 -7.51 -3.34
C GLU A 148 -21.14 -7.90 -2.59
N GLN A 149 -19.99 -7.94 -3.29
CA GLN A 149 -18.69 -8.22 -2.69
C GLN A 149 -18.39 -7.28 -1.51
N LEU A 150 -18.69 -5.98 -1.62
CA LEU A 150 -18.47 -5.05 -0.52
C LEU A 150 -19.56 -5.15 0.55
N ALA A 151 -20.80 -5.46 0.18
CA ALA A 151 -21.87 -5.70 1.16
C ALA A 151 -21.53 -6.87 2.09
N GLU A 152 -20.96 -7.95 1.55
CA GLU A 152 -20.49 -9.11 2.31
C GLU A 152 -19.33 -8.76 3.25
N GLN A 153 -18.51 -7.76 2.91
CA GLN A 153 -17.46 -7.21 3.76
C GLN A 153 -17.98 -6.23 4.83
N GLY A 154 -19.31 -6.07 4.95
CA GLY A 154 -19.94 -5.29 6.02
C GLY A 154 -20.06 -3.80 5.72
N TYR A 155 -19.90 -3.36 4.47
CA TYR A 155 -20.10 -1.96 4.11
C TYR A 155 -21.54 -1.52 4.33
N ALA A 156 -21.71 -0.31 4.89
CA ALA A 156 -23.03 0.26 5.11
C ALA A 156 -23.76 0.51 3.78
N ALA A 157 -25.05 0.18 3.73
CA ALA A 157 -25.88 0.35 2.53
C ALA A 157 -25.82 1.78 1.96
N SER A 158 -25.74 2.81 2.81
CA SER A 158 -25.62 4.21 2.38
C SER A 158 -24.31 4.51 1.65
N VAL A 159 -23.20 3.86 2.02
CA VAL A 159 -21.91 4.00 1.32
C VAL A 159 -22.00 3.32 -0.04
N LEU A 160 -22.59 2.12 -0.09
CA LEU A 160 -22.80 1.40 -1.34
C LEU A 160 -23.74 2.17 -2.29
N ASP A 161 -24.82 2.76 -1.77
CA ASP A 161 -25.73 3.59 -2.57
C ASP A 161 -25.03 4.82 -3.16
N ALA A 162 -24.15 5.47 -2.39
CA ALA A 162 -23.38 6.60 -2.88
C ALA A 162 -22.37 6.20 -3.97
N ALA A 163 -21.72 5.04 -3.84
CA ALA A 163 -20.64 4.62 -4.74
C ALA A 163 -21.11 3.92 -6.02
N PHE A 164 -22.23 3.19 -5.95
CA PHE A 164 -22.76 2.39 -7.05
C PHE A 164 -24.05 2.97 -7.65
N GLY A 165 -24.77 3.82 -6.89
CA GLY A 165 -26.10 4.28 -7.30
C GLY A 165 -27.05 3.10 -7.48
N ALA A 166 -27.71 3.05 -8.64
CA ALA A 166 -28.60 1.95 -9.02
C ALA A 166 -27.89 0.76 -9.67
N ASN A 167 -26.57 0.82 -9.88
CA ASN A 167 -25.82 -0.24 -10.54
C ASN A 167 -25.41 -1.34 -9.55
N GLU A 168 -25.26 -2.56 -10.06
CA GLU A 168 -24.78 -3.71 -9.27
C GLU A 168 -23.25 -3.76 -9.17
N GLY A 169 -22.55 -2.98 -10.00
CA GLY A 169 -21.09 -2.94 -10.02
C GLY A 169 -20.55 -1.59 -10.48
N ALA A 170 -19.28 -1.34 -10.14
CA ALA A 170 -18.50 -0.20 -10.58
C ALA A 170 -17.42 -0.71 -11.53
N GLU A 171 -17.52 -0.31 -12.80
CA GLU A 171 -16.51 -0.66 -13.80
C GLU A 171 -15.32 0.31 -13.71
N TYR A 172 -14.12 -0.27 -13.67
CA TYR A 172 -12.84 0.44 -13.76
C TYR A 172 -12.14 0.00 -15.03
N GLN A 173 -11.49 0.93 -15.72
CA GLN A 173 -10.70 0.67 -16.92
C GLN A 173 -9.23 0.59 -16.56
N ARG A 174 -8.48 -0.33 -17.17
CA ARG A 174 -7.04 -0.48 -16.94
C ARG A 174 -6.32 0.82 -17.33
N ASP A 175 -5.53 1.38 -16.41
CA ASP A 175 -4.91 2.69 -16.57
C ASP A 175 -3.51 2.64 -17.23
N VAL A 176 -3.11 1.44 -17.68
CA VAL A 176 -1.79 1.18 -18.25
C VAL A 176 -1.85 0.28 -19.48
N GLY A 177 -0.93 0.54 -20.42
CA GLY A 177 -0.80 -0.22 -21.67
C GLY A 177 -2.01 -0.10 -22.61
N SER A 178 -1.95 -0.79 -23.74
CA SER A 178 -3.03 -0.84 -24.72
C SER A 178 -3.22 -2.27 -25.24
N GLY A 179 -4.42 -2.56 -25.76
CA GLY A 179 -4.80 -3.90 -26.23
C GLY A 179 -5.72 -4.65 -25.29
N ASP A 180 -6.08 -5.86 -25.69
CA ASP A 180 -7.08 -6.68 -24.98
C ASP A 180 -6.54 -7.25 -23.67
N PHE A 181 -5.23 -7.45 -23.55
CA PHE A 181 -4.59 -7.89 -22.32
C PHE A 181 -3.21 -7.24 -22.17
N VAL A 182 -2.88 -6.83 -20.95
CA VAL A 182 -1.55 -6.32 -20.57
C VAL A 182 -1.10 -7.11 -19.34
N PRO A 183 0.06 -7.79 -19.37
CA PRO A 183 0.56 -8.49 -18.20
C PRO A 183 0.71 -7.56 -16.99
N PRO A 184 0.36 -8.00 -15.77
CA PRO A 184 0.53 -7.21 -14.56
C PRO A 184 2.00 -6.92 -14.28
N PHE A 185 2.23 -5.83 -13.56
CA PHE A 185 3.54 -5.58 -12.99
C PHE A 185 3.87 -6.66 -11.97
N THR A 186 5.11 -7.12 -11.95
CA THR A 186 5.57 -8.14 -11.02
C THR A 186 6.78 -7.65 -10.26
N GLY A 187 6.93 -8.12 -9.03
CA GLY A 187 8.04 -7.69 -8.21
C GLY A 187 8.03 -8.25 -6.81
N THR A 188 8.86 -7.63 -5.97
CA THR A 188 8.96 -7.96 -4.56
C THR A 188 8.66 -6.75 -3.71
N GLU A 189 7.89 -6.97 -2.67
CA GLU A 189 7.68 -6.01 -1.59
C GLU A 189 8.54 -6.39 -0.38
N THR A 190 9.17 -5.39 0.22
CA THR A 190 9.79 -5.52 1.55
C THR A 190 9.23 -4.44 2.45
N ARG A 191 8.50 -4.88 3.49
CA ARG A 191 7.89 -4.01 4.49
C ARG A 191 8.65 -4.15 5.80
N ILE A 192 8.93 -3.02 6.43
CA ILE A 192 9.44 -2.92 7.81
C ILE A 192 8.34 -2.37 8.71
N ASP A 193 8.16 -3.00 9.86
CA ASP A 193 7.13 -2.67 10.86
C ASP A 193 7.73 -1.94 12.08
N ASP A 194 9.06 -1.84 12.15
CA ASP A 194 9.78 -1.06 13.16
C ASP A 194 11.00 -0.35 12.56
N ALA A 195 11.45 0.72 13.24
CA ALA A 195 12.54 1.56 12.75
C ALA A 195 13.88 0.83 12.61
N GLY A 196 14.09 -0.28 13.32
CA GLY A 196 15.30 -1.11 13.22
C GLY A 196 15.20 -2.21 12.15
N GLY A 197 14.06 -2.35 11.46
CA GLY A 197 13.86 -3.35 10.42
C GLY A 197 13.86 -4.80 10.92
N MET A 198 13.64 -5.02 12.22
CA MET A 198 13.66 -6.36 12.83
C MET A 198 12.35 -7.11 12.62
N GLN A 199 11.25 -6.38 12.46
CA GLN A 199 9.90 -6.85 12.20
C GLN A 199 9.45 -6.36 10.83
N GLY A 200 8.61 -7.17 10.18
CA GLY A 200 8.11 -6.87 8.86
C GLY A 200 7.81 -8.12 8.05
N LEU A 201 7.70 -7.94 6.73
CA LEU A 201 7.43 -9.02 5.80
C LEU A 201 8.14 -8.84 4.47
N ARG A 202 8.23 -9.95 3.74
CA ARG A 202 8.66 -9.97 2.36
C ARG A 202 7.66 -10.80 1.56
N GLN A 203 7.25 -10.28 0.42
CA GLN A 203 6.30 -10.94 -0.46
C GLN A 203 6.62 -10.68 -1.93
N GLU A 204 6.23 -11.63 -2.77
CA GLU A 204 6.11 -11.43 -4.21
C GLU A 204 4.75 -10.84 -4.51
N LEU A 205 4.66 -9.98 -5.53
CA LEU A 205 3.41 -9.33 -5.85
C LEU A 205 3.17 -9.24 -7.37
N TYR A 206 1.89 -9.32 -7.74
CA TYR A 206 1.36 -9.00 -9.06
C TYR A 206 0.42 -7.82 -8.90
N PHE A 207 0.63 -6.77 -9.69
CA PHE A 207 -0.03 -5.49 -9.49
C PHE A 207 -0.58 -4.96 -10.82
N MET A 208 -1.84 -4.54 -10.80
CA MET A 208 -2.44 -3.83 -11.93
C MET A 208 -3.33 -2.68 -11.44
N PRO A 209 -3.09 -1.44 -11.91
CA PRO A 209 -3.97 -0.32 -11.65
C PRO A 209 -5.10 -0.23 -12.68
N TYR A 210 -6.31 -0.07 -12.17
CA TYR A 210 -7.49 0.32 -12.92
C TYR A 210 -7.98 1.68 -12.41
N ALA A 211 -8.78 2.39 -13.20
CA ALA A 211 -9.30 3.70 -12.83
C ALA A 211 -10.73 3.90 -13.34
N ARG A 212 -11.50 4.69 -12.59
CA ARG A 212 -12.80 5.22 -13.03
C ARG A 212 -12.88 6.72 -12.81
N SER A 213 -13.83 7.35 -13.48
CA SER A 213 -14.19 8.74 -13.22
C SER A 213 -15.29 8.80 -12.16
N LEU A 214 -15.13 9.65 -11.16
CA LEU A 214 -16.15 9.99 -10.18
C LEU A 214 -17.14 11.02 -10.75
N ASN A 215 -18.25 11.24 -10.03
CA ASN A 215 -19.33 12.13 -10.49
C ASN A 215 -18.91 13.60 -10.68
N ASP A 216 -17.83 14.04 -10.01
CA ASP A 216 -17.26 15.38 -10.15
C ASP A 216 -16.15 15.46 -11.22
N GLY A 217 -15.89 14.36 -11.94
CA GLY A 217 -14.80 14.23 -12.90
C GLY A 217 -13.44 13.89 -12.27
N GLY A 218 -13.39 13.73 -10.94
CA GLY A 218 -12.20 13.24 -10.24
C GLY A 218 -11.85 11.80 -10.64
N LYS A 219 -10.58 11.43 -10.48
CA LYS A 219 -10.11 10.07 -10.78
C LYS A 219 -10.01 9.26 -9.51
N GLU A 220 -10.59 8.05 -9.51
CA GLU A 220 -10.39 7.04 -8.48
C GLU A 220 -9.69 5.84 -9.09
N TYR A 221 -8.65 5.37 -8.43
CA TYR A 221 -7.93 4.15 -8.79
C TYR A 221 -8.50 2.97 -8.02
N LEU A 222 -8.57 1.82 -8.69
CA LEU A 222 -8.67 0.50 -8.09
C LEU A 222 -7.33 -0.21 -8.33
N LEU A 223 -6.57 -0.39 -7.27
CA LEU A 223 -5.30 -1.09 -7.24
C LEU A 223 -5.57 -2.53 -6.82
N ILE A 224 -5.41 -3.47 -7.75
CA ILE A 224 -5.53 -4.90 -7.45
C ILE A 224 -4.12 -5.44 -7.29
N THR A 225 -3.83 -5.99 -6.11
CA THR A 225 -2.53 -6.59 -5.78
C THR A 225 -2.71 -8.01 -5.32
N THR A 226 -2.12 -8.97 -6.03
CA THR A 226 -2.00 -10.35 -5.57
C THR A 226 -0.67 -10.50 -4.89
N GLU A 227 -0.68 -10.90 -3.62
CA GLU A 227 0.49 -10.93 -2.77
C GLU A 227 0.76 -12.37 -2.31
N ILE A 228 1.99 -12.85 -2.55
CA ILE A 228 2.45 -14.18 -2.18
C ILE A 228 3.52 -14.01 -1.11
N LEU A 229 3.13 -14.30 0.13
CA LEU A 229 3.99 -14.15 1.30
C LEU A 229 5.18 -15.12 1.22
N GLN A 230 6.39 -14.57 1.42
CA GLN A 230 7.64 -15.33 1.46
C GLN A 230 8.15 -15.49 2.90
N SER A 231 8.13 -14.41 3.67
CA SER A 231 8.57 -14.43 5.07
C SER A 231 7.91 -13.33 5.92
N VAL A 232 7.85 -13.59 7.23
CA VAL A 232 7.43 -12.64 8.26
C VAL A 232 8.47 -12.67 9.38
N ASN A 233 9.00 -11.51 9.76
CA ASN A 233 10.03 -11.37 10.79
C ASN A 233 11.24 -12.31 10.55
N GLY A 234 11.61 -12.50 9.28
CA GLY A 234 12.70 -13.39 8.86
C GLY A 234 12.36 -14.89 8.83
N ALA A 235 11.20 -15.31 9.35
CA ALA A 235 10.74 -16.69 9.30
C ALA A 235 9.95 -16.95 8.00
N GLY A 236 10.29 -18.05 7.30
CA GLY A 236 9.55 -18.46 6.10
C GLY A 236 8.09 -18.73 6.41
N LYS A 237 7.19 -18.10 5.66
CA LYS A 237 5.73 -18.27 5.78
C LYS A 237 5.14 -18.20 4.39
N ARG A 238 4.23 -19.12 4.06
CA ARG A 238 3.51 -19.11 2.78
C ARG A 238 2.07 -18.68 3.02
N GLY A 239 1.55 -17.87 2.11
CA GLY A 239 0.19 -17.40 2.05
C GLY A 239 -0.01 -16.66 0.73
N ILE A 240 -1.22 -16.70 0.19
CA ILE A 240 -1.60 -15.92 -0.97
C ILE A 240 -2.91 -15.20 -0.64
N HIS A 241 -2.96 -13.92 -0.99
CA HIS A 241 -4.18 -13.12 -0.90
C HIS A 241 -4.19 -12.08 -2.00
N VAL A 242 -5.37 -11.56 -2.29
CA VAL A 242 -5.62 -10.52 -3.28
C VAL A 242 -6.27 -9.36 -2.56
N ASP A 243 -5.64 -8.20 -2.64
CA ASP A 243 -6.15 -6.97 -2.08
C ASP A 243 -6.71 -6.05 -3.15
N PHE A 244 -7.92 -5.57 -2.88
CA PHE A 244 -8.59 -4.53 -3.62
C PHE A 244 -8.43 -3.24 -2.85
N VAL A 245 -7.73 -2.27 -3.41
CA VAL A 245 -7.44 -1.00 -2.73
C VAL A 245 -7.91 0.15 -3.61
N VAL A 246 -8.68 1.08 -3.05
CA VAL A 246 -8.99 2.34 -3.76
C VAL A 246 -7.98 3.41 -3.42
N GLY A 247 -7.59 4.20 -4.43
CA GLY A 247 -6.63 5.28 -4.31
C GLY A 247 -7.16 6.59 -4.89
N ILE A 248 -7.05 7.68 -4.13
CA ILE A 248 -7.35 9.04 -4.60
C ILE A 248 -6.03 9.82 -4.71
N PRO A 249 -5.75 10.46 -5.87
CA PRO A 249 -4.60 11.34 -6.02
C PRO A 249 -4.61 12.51 -5.03
N VAL A 250 -3.44 12.78 -4.45
CA VAL A 250 -3.21 13.90 -3.55
C VAL A 250 -2.04 14.70 -4.07
N GLU A 251 -2.20 16.02 -4.20
CA GLU A 251 -1.09 16.89 -4.57
C GLU A 251 -0.05 16.92 -3.43
N GLN A 252 1.24 16.81 -3.77
CA GLN A 252 2.31 16.70 -2.77
C GLN A 252 2.31 17.90 -1.81
N GLU A 253 1.93 19.10 -2.27
CA GLU A 253 1.84 20.32 -1.46
C GLU A 253 0.75 20.26 -0.38
N ARG A 254 -0.20 19.33 -0.52
CA ARG A 254 -1.27 19.08 0.45
C ARG A 254 -0.92 17.99 1.47
N LEU A 255 0.28 17.41 1.38
CA LEU A 255 0.80 16.38 2.26
C LEU A 255 1.98 16.92 3.07
N VAL A 256 1.88 16.78 4.38
CA VAL A 256 2.96 17.10 5.32
C VAL A 256 3.27 15.87 6.16
N ILE A 257 4.53 15.46 6.20
CA ILE A 257 5.03 14.37 7.04
C ILE A 257 6.05 14.95 8.03
N GLN A 258 5.87 14.68 9.33
CA GLN A 258 6.68 15.25 10.43
C GLN A 258 7.16 14.19 11.41
#